data_AF-A0A7S2HVH3-F1
#
_entry.id   AF-A0A7S2HVH3-F1
#
_cell.length_a   1.000
_cell.length_b   1.000
_cell.length_c   1.000
_cell.angle_alpha   90.00
_cell.angle_beta   90.00
_cell.angle_gamma   90.00
#
_symmetry.space_group_name_H-M   'P 1'
#
loop_
_entity.id
_entity.type
_entity.pdbx_description
1 polymer ?
#
loop_
_entity_poly.entity_id
_entity_poly.type
_entity_poly.pdbx_seq_one_letter_code
_entity_poly.pdbx_strand_id
1 'polypeptide(L)'
;VTMALTQPFHIVRAPKSPNNVRFECVAEEPPPPPFPVFIVSFEKGGDPEAVVETIKDLDAVESVQFLRSVKIAFVNFDPTKINKFTAAALLQGLEGVATAEADPPMHGSPEMNIGLP
;
A
#
# COMPACT_ATOMS: atom_id res chain seq x y z
N VAL A 1 18.87 -39.56 24.75
CA VAL A 1 19.01 -38.47 23.76
C VAL A 1 18.93 -37.15 24.52
N THR A 2 20.00 -36.38 24.54
CA THR A 2 20.06 -35.07 25.23
C THR A 2 19.70 -34.00 24.21
N MET A 3 18.62 -33.25 24.43
CA MET A 3 18.24 -32.15 23.52
C MET A 3 19.21 -30.97 23.76
N ALA A 4 20.02 -30.64 22.77
CA ALA A 4 20.85 -29.44 22.78
C ALA A 4 20.00 -28.24 22.33
N LEU A 5 19.94 -27.21 23.17
CA LEU A 5 19.36 -25.89 22.85
C LEU A 5 20.27 -25.22 21.81
N THR A 6 19.90 -25.21 20.53
CA THR A 6 20.79 -24.87 19.39
C THR A 6 20.46 -23.55 18.67
N GLN A 7 19.90 -22.55 19.36
CA GLN A 7 19.72 -21.22 18.76
C GLN A 7 20.13 -20.12 19.76
N PRO A 8 20.58 -18.94 19.29
CA PRO A 8 20.92 -17.84 20.20
C PRO A 8 19.64 -17.28 20.85
N PHE A 9 19.41 -17.62 22.12
CA PHE A 9 18.33 -17.02 22.91
C PHE A 9 18.83 -15.72 23.55
N HIS A 10 18.10 -14.63 23.37
CA HIS A 10 18.28 -13.44 24.20
C HIS A 10 17.57 -13.68 25.54
N ILE A 11 18.35 -13.92 26.61
CA ILE A 11 17.80 -14.14 27.96
C ILE A 11 17.59 -12.78 28.63
N VAL A 12 16.33 -12.46 28.96
CA VAL A 12 15.98 -11.25 29.72
C VAL A 12 15.73 -11.62 31.18
N ARG A 13 16.43 -10.97 32.11
CA ARG A 13 16.24 -11.14 33.56
C ARG A 13 15.42 -9.96 34.10
N ALA A 14 14.28 -10.24 34.71
CA ALA A 14 13.44 -9.25 35.38
C ALA A 14 13.33 -9.56 36.90
N PRO A 15 13.17 -8.54 37.76
CA PRO A 15 12.80 -8.74 39.17
C PRO A 15 11.46 -9.47 39.31
N LYS A 16 11.28 -10.20 40.42
CA LYS A 16 10.01 -10.85 40.73
C LYS A 16 8.91 -9.79 40.85
N SER A 17 7.84 -9.95 40.07
CA SER A 17 6.66 -9.09 40.09
C SER A 17 5.41 -9.93 40.35
N PRO A 18 4.40 -9.41 41.08
CA PRO A 18 3.08 -10.05 41.16
C PRO A 18 2.28 -9.91 39.85
N ASN A 19 2.74 -9.08 38.92
CA ASN A 19 2.08 -8.83 37.64
C ASN A 19 2.50 -9.87 36.59
N ASN A 20 1.59 -10.13 35.64
CA ASN A 20 1.88 -10.96 34.49
C ASN A 20 2.89 -10.27 33.56
N VAL A 21 3.90 -11.02 33.12
CA VAL A 21 4.89 -10.53 32.14
C VAL A 21 4.32 -10.74 30.73
N ARG A 22 4.24 -9.68 29.95
CA ARG A 22 3.90 -9.72 28.52
C ARG A 22 5.05 -9.15 27.71
N PHE A 23 5.48 -9.89 26.70
CA PHE A 23 6.38 -9.36 25.67
C PHE A 23 5.53 -8.69 24.61
N GLU A 24 5.80 -7.42 24.35
CA GLU A 24 5.15 -6.66 23.29
C GLU A 24 6.25 -6.19 22.33
N CYS A 25 6.07 -6.46 21.05
CA CYS A 25 6.83 -5.77 20.02
C CYS A 25 6.23 -4.38 19.89
N VAL A 26 6.80 -3.40 20.60
CA VAL A 26 6.47 -1.99 20.41
C VAL A 26 7.26 -1.50 19.20
N ALA A 27 6.80 -1.86 18.01
CA ALA A 27 7.19 -1.15 16.81
C ALA A 27 6.26 0.07 16.71
N GLU A 28 6.82 1.28 16.73
CA GLU A 28 6.07 2.44 16.27
C GLU A 28 5.67 2.16 14.81
N GLU A 29 4.36 2.17 14.52
CA GLU A 29 3.92 2.09 13.13
C GLU A 29 4.56 3.26 12.38
N PRO A 30 5.24 2.99 11.24
CA PRO A 30 5.82 4.08 10.47
C PRO A 30 4.71 5.09 10.14
N PRO A 31 5.01 6.40 10.24
CA PRO A 31 4.01 7.42 9.92
C PRO A 31 3.42 7.12 8.54
N PRO A 32 2.10 7.26 8.36
CA PRO A 32 1.48 6.98 7.07
C PRO A 32 2.18 7.76 5.96
N PRO A 33 2.36 7.15 4.78
CA PRO A 33 3.03 7.84 3.69
C PRO A 33 2.25 9.11 3.31
N PRO A 34 2.95 10.19 2.92
CA PRO A 34 2.31 11.47 2.59
C PRO A 34 1.42 11.37 1.33
N PHE A 35 1.64 10.35 0.51
CA PHE A 35 0.83 10.02 -0.65
C PHE A 35 0.42 8.53 -0.58
N PRO A 36 -0.85 8.20 -0.87
CA PRO A 36 -1.30 6.82 -0.78
C PRO A 36 -0.70 5.96 -1.90
N VAL A 37 -0.52 4.68 -1.61
CA VAL A 37 -0.32 3.64 -2.62
C VAL A 37 -1.68 3.27 -3.18
N PHE A 38 -1.78 3.10 -4.49
CA PHE A 38 -3.02 2.64 -5.11
C PHE A 38 -2.98 1.14 -5.38
N ILE A 39 -3.95 0.43 -4.81
CA ILE A 39 -4.18 -0.99 -5.04
C ILE A 39 -5.17 -1.10 -6.21
N VAL A 40 -4.70 -1.67 -7.32
CA VAL A 40 -5.45 -1.80 -8.57
C VAL A 40 -5.82 -3.25 -8.81
N SER A 41 -7.11 -3.50 -9.04
CA SER A 41 -7.63 -4.78 -9.51
C SER A 41 -8.10 -4.67 -10.96
N PHE A 42 -8.11 -5.79 -11.68
CA PHE A 42 -8.39 -5.82 -13.12
C PHE A 42 -9.71 -6.53 -13.43
N GLU A 43 -10.32 -6.16 -14.56
CA GLU A 43 -11.54 -6.78 -15.04
C GLU A 43 -11.34 -8.27 -15.35
N LYS A 44 -12.41 -9.06 -15.18
CA LYS A 44 -12.36 -10.50 -15.47
C LYS A 44 -12.28 -10.73 -16.98
N GLY A 45 -11.28 -11.48 -17.42
CA GLY A 45 -11.11 -11.86 -18.81
C GLY A 45 -10.29 -10.88 -19.66
N GLY A 46 -9.83 -9.77 -19.08
CA GLY A 46 -8.86 -8.87 -19.69
C GLY A 46 -7.41 -9.38 -19.60
N ASP A 47 -6.48 -8.54 -20.05
CA ASP A 47 -5.03 -8.75 -19.99
C ASP A 47 -4.39 -7.78 -18.96
N PRO A 48 -4.26 -8.19 -17.68
CA PRO A 48 -3.67 -7.35 -16.63
C PRO A 48 -2.26 -6.87 -16.94
N GLU A 49 -1.47 -7.70 -17.62
CA GLU A 49 -0.11 -7.36 -18.01
C GLU A 49 -0.08 -6.15 -18.95
N ALA A 50 -0.95 -6.09 -19.95
CA ALA A 50 -1.05 -4.95 -20.86
C ALA A 50 -1.50 -3.66 -20.13
N VAL A 51 -2.45 -3.78 -19.20
CA VAL A 51 -2.90 -2.65 -18.38
C VAL A 51 -1.75 -2.15 -17.48
N VAL A 52 -0.98 -3.06 -16.89
CA VAL A 52 0.18 -2.69 -16.06
C VAL A 52 1.25 -1.96 -16.86
N GLU A 53 1.56 -2.39 -18.08
CA GLU A 53 2.48 -1.65 -18.96
C GLU A 53 1.94 -0.26 -19.29
N THR A 54 0.63 -0.14 -19.55
CA THR A 54 -0.02 1.16 -19.77
C THR A 54 0.09 2.07 -18.55
N ILE A 55 -0.06 1.53 -17.33
CA ILE A 55 0.10 2.29 -16.08
C ILE A 55 1.55 2.75 -15.91
N LYS A 56 2.54 1.90 -16.22
CA LYS A 56 3.97 2.26 -16.09
C LYS A 56 4.38 3.40 -17.04
N ASP A 57 3.74 3.51 -18.19
CA ASP A 57 4.03 4.55 -19.19
C ASP A 57 3.44 5.94 -18.82
N LEU A 58 2.65 6.03 -17.74
CA LEU A 58 2.11 7.29 -17.25
C LEU A 58 3.23 8.15 -16.62
N ASP A 59 3.40 9.39 -17.09
CA ASP A 59 4.47 10.29 -16.60
C ASP A 59 4.42 10.55 -15.09
N ALA A 60 3.23 10.49 -14.49
CA ALA A 60 3.03 10.71 -13.06
C ALA A 60 3.32 9.47 -12.19
N VAL A 61 3.55 8.29 -12.77
CA VAL A 61 3.81 7.05 -12.03
C VAL A 61 5.29 6.94 -11.70
N GLU A 62 5.58 6.75 -10.42
CA GLU A 62 6.94 6.55 -9.92
C GLU A 62 7.32 5.06 -9.94
N SER A 63 6.40 4.19 -9.54
CA SER A 63 6.63 2.73 -9.59
C SER A 63 5.34 1.92 -9.62
N VAL A 64 5.43 0.73 -10.22
CA VAL A 64 4.35 -0.27 -10.24
C VAL A 64 4.89 -1.62 -9.79
N GLN A 65 4.30 -2.20 -8.75
CA GLN A 65 4.55 -3.57 -8.31
C GLN A 65 3.36 -4.45 -8.66
N PHE A 66 3.56 -5.36 -9.61
CA PHE A 66 2.49 -6.25 -10.07
C PHE A 66 2.63 -7.67 -9.48
N LEU A 67 1.62 -8.08 -8.70
CA LEU A 67 1.50 -9.43 -8.14
C LEU A 67 0.73 -10.33 -9.11
N ARG A 68 1.45 -10.91 -10.09
CA ARG A 68 0.89 -11.75 -11.17
C ARG A 68 -0.07 -12.85 -10.70
N SER A 69 0.27 -13.54 -9.61
CA SER A 69 -0.53 -14.68 -9.11
C SER A 69 -1.92 -14.29 -8.62
N VAL A 70 -2.07 -13.09 -8.05
CA VAL A 70 -3.36 -12.58 -7.55
C VAL A 70 -3.96 -11.51 -8.46
N LYS A 71 -3.25 -11.12 -9.53
CA LYS A 71 -3.65 -10.07 -10.47
C LYS A 71 -4.01 -8.76 -9.76
N ILE A 72 -3.09 -8.28 -8.92
CA ILE A 72 -3.18 -7.00 -8.23
C ILE A 72 -1.92 -6.19 -8.51
N ALA A 73 -2.06 -4.90 -8.78
CA ALA A 73 -0.93 -3.99 -8.89
C ALA A 73 -0.95 -2.94 -7.78
N PHE A 74 0.21 -2.66 -7.19
CA PHE A 74 0.44 -1.50 -6.33
C PHE A 74 1.08 -0.41 -7.17
N VAL A 75 0.49 0.78 -7.18
CA VAL A 75 0.93 1.92 -7.99
C VAL A 75 1.29 3.07 -7.06
N ASN A 76 2.54 3.53 -7.18
CA ASN A 76 3.02 4.75 -6.52
C ASN A 76 3.08 5.87 -7.56
N PHE A 77 2.51 7.01 -7.23
CA PHE A 77 2.61 8.22 -8.04
C PHE A 77 3.58 9.21 -7.43
N ASP A 78 4.19 10.01 -8.30
CA ASP A 78 4.95 11.18 -7.90
C ASP A 78 3.99 12.27 -7.39
N PRO A 79 4.02 12.61 -6.08
CA PRO A 79 3.11 13.59 -5.48
C PRO A 79 3.33 15.01 -6.00
N THR A 80 4.45 15.29 -6.67
CA THR A 80 4.73 16.59 -7.28
C THR A 80 4.06 16.77 -8.64
N LYS A 81 3.66 15.67 -9.28
CA LYS A 81 3.06 15.65 -10.63
C LYS A 81 1.55 15.50 -10.62
N ILE A 82 0.99 14.83 -9.62
CA ILE A 82 -0.44 14.52 -9.56
C ILE A 82 -0.96 14.55 -8.12
N ASN A 83 -2.21 14.99 -7.92
CA ASN A 83 -2.88 14.87 -6.64
C ASN A 83 -3.58 13.51 -6.50
N LYS A 84 -3.83 13.07 -5.26
CA LYS A 84 -4.42 11.76 -4.94
C LYS A 84 -5.80 11.51 -5.59
N PHE A 85 -6.64 12.53 -5.75
CA PHE A 85 -7.96 12.36 -6.36
C PHE A 85 -7.89 12.19 -7.87
N THR A 86 -7.04 12.97 -8.53
CA THR A 86 -6.78 12.83 -9.97
C THR A 86 -6.09 11.52 -10.28
N ALA A 87 -5.17 11.05 -9.42
CA ALA A 87 -4.56 9.73 -9.56
C ALA A 87 -5.60 8.59 -9.48
N ALA A 88 -6.50 8.64 -8.51
CA ALA A 88 -7.59 7.67 -8.38
C ALA A 88 -8.51 7.67 -9.61
N ALA A 89 -8.94 8.86 -10.05
CA ALA A 89 -9.81 9.01 -11.22
C ALA A 89 -9.13 8.56 -12.51
N LEU A 90 -7.84 8.82 -12.66
CA LEU A 90 -7.04 8.37 -13.80
C LEU A 90 -7.04 6.84 -13.85
N LEU A 91 -6.69 6.16 -12.74
CA LEU A 91 -6.67 4.70 -12.69
C LEU A 91 -8.04 4.08 -12.94
N GLN A 92 -9.10 4.63 -12.35
CA GLN A 92 -10.47 4.14 -12.55
C GLN A 92 -10.99 4.36 -13.98
N GLY A 93 -10.41 5.31 -14.72
CA GLY A 93 -10.76 5.58 -16.12
C GLY A 93 -10.03 4.70 -17.14
N LEU A 94 -9.06 3.88 -16.72
CA LEU A 94 -8.32 3.00 -17.63
C LEU A 94 -9.15 1.78 -18.00
N GLU A 95 -9.16 1.44 -19.29
CA GLU A 95 -9.77 0.21 -19.80
C GLU A 95 -9.09 -1.02 -19.17
N GLY A 96 -9.90 -1.97 -18.69
CA GLY A 96 -9.42 -3.20 -18.05
C GLY A 96 -9.11 -3.06 -16.55
N VAL A 97 -9.27 -1.88 -15.96
CA VAL A 97 -9.24 -1.69 -14.48
C VAL A 97 -10.64 -1.92 -13.91
N ALA A 98 -10.75 -2.78 -12.89
CA ALA A 98 -12.00 -3.01 -12.17
C ALA A 98 -12.15 -2.10 -10.95
N THR A 99 -11.11 -2.00 -10.12
CA THR A 99 -11.09 -1.09 -8.96
C THR A 99 -9.72 -0.45 -8.80
N ALA A 100 -9.70 0.76 -8.24
CA ALA A 100 -8.49 1.40 -7.76
C ALA A 100 -8.77 2.01 -6.37
N GLU A 101 -8.10 1.48 -5.36
CA GLU A 101 -8.30 1.80 -3.94
C GLU A 101 -7.02 2.41 -3.36
N ALA A 102 -7.14 3.47 -2.55
CA ALA A 102 -5.99 4.09 -1.90
C ALA A 102 -5.70 3.45 -0.54
N ASP A 103 -4.42 3.24 -0.25
CA ASP A 103 -3.91 2.80 1.04
C ASP A 103 -2.76 3.74 1.51
N PRO A 104 -2.94 4.48 2.63
CA PRO A 104 -4.14 4.54 3.47
C PRO A 104 -5.36 5.13 2.72
N PRO A 105 -6.59 4.78 3.13
CA PRO A 105 -7.80 5.29 2.48
C PRO A 105 -7.86 6.81 2.54
N MET A 106 -8.26 7.40 1.41
CA MET A 106 -8.40 8.84 1.28
C MET A 106 -9.51 9.36 2.19
N HIS A 107 -9.15 10.19 3.18
CA HIS A 107 -10.11 10.95 3.97
C HIS A 107 -10.21 12.37 3.39
N GLY A 108 -11.44 12.82 3.13
CA GLY A 108 -11.76 14.14 2.56
C GLY A 108 -12.42 14.06 1.19
N SER A 109 -13.53 14.78 1.01
CA SER A 109 -14.21 14.96 -0.27
C SER A 109 -13.27 15.63 -1.29
N PRO A 110 -13.42 15.39 -2.60
CA PRO A 110 -12.77 16.24 -3.60
C PRO A 110 -13.27 17.66 -3.33
N GLU A 111 -12.35 18.58 -3.00
CA GLU A 111 -12.68 20.00 -3.00
C GLU A 111 -13.02 20.36 -4.45
N MET A 112 -14.32 20.35 -4.74
CA MET A 112 -14.91 20.95 -5.92
C MET A 112 -14.58 22.43 -5.85
N ASN A 113 -13.44 22.81 -6.39
CA ASN A 113 -13.06 24.20 -6.59
C ASN A 113 -13.93 24.75 -7.73
N ILE A 114 -15.22 24.94 -7.44
CA ILE A 114 -16.12 25.76 -8.25
C ILE A 114 -15.67 27.21 -8.04
N GLY A 115 -14.64 27.59 -8.77
CA GLY A 115 -14.32 28.98 -9.02
C GLY A 115 -15.53 29.64 -9.66
N LEU A 116 -16.37 30.24 -8.82
CA LEU A 116 -17.32 31.25 -9.24
C LEU A 116 -16.56 32.59 -9.30
N PRO A 117 -16.86 33.41 -10.33
CA PRO A 117 -16.08 34.60 -10.70
C PRO A 117 -16.07 35.70 -9.64
#